data_AF-A0A7X8EA69-F1
#
_entry.id   AF-A0A7X8EA69-F1
#
_cell.length_a   1.000
_cell.length_b   1.000
_cell.length_c   1.000
_cell.angle_alpha   90.00
_cell.angle_beta   90.00
_cell.angle_gamma   90.00
#
_symmetry.space_group_name_H-M   'P 1'
#
loop_
_entity.id
_entity.type
_entity.pdbx_description
1 polymer ?
#
loop_
_entity_poly.entity_id
_entity_poly.type
_entity_poly.pdbx_seq_one_letter_code
_entity_poly.pdbx_strand_id
1 'polypeptide(L)'
;MEVGRIVKVSGPLVIAENMGEARMYDMVRVSDAGLLGEIIEVGGDQASIQVYEETAGLGPGEPVYNTGMPLSVELGPGLIEAIFDGVQRPLDEVWRKVGDYITRGVDVEALDRERKWDFKPRVKEGDTVVTGDILGTVQETNSVEHRIMVPPHIKSAKVLEIFEGRATVVDTIARLETENGVVEQTMMQKWPVRQGRPYKQKLGPYVPLITGQRILDTLFPVAKGGTACIPGPFGSGKTVTQHQLAKWADVEIVVYIGCGERGNEMTDVLMEFPELLDPKTDEPLMKRTVLIANTSNMPVAAREASIYTGITIAEYFRDMGYSVALMADSTSRWAEALREISGRLEEMPGEEGYPAYLGSRVAEFYERAGRTVCLGSDERDGALTVVGAVSPP
;
A
#
# COMPACT_ATOMS: atom_id res chain seq x y z
N MET A 1 15.34 -5.70 -24.21
CA MET A 1 15.74 -5.34 -22.85
C MET A 1 17.13 -5.92 -22.64
N GLU A 2 18.11 -5.04 -22.44
CA GLU A 2 19.43 -5.48 -22.00
C GLU A 2 19.32 -6.12 -20.61
N VAL A 3 19.98 -7.27 -20.44
CA VAL A 3 20.02 -7.97 -19.16
C VAL A 3 21.22 -7.42 -18.40
N GLY A 4 20.95 -6.84 -17.23
CA GLY A 4 21.97 -6.34 -16.33
C GLY A 4 22.76 -7.49 -15.71
N ARG A 5 23.93 -7.18 -15.14
CA ARG A 5 24.76 -8.18 -14.43
C ARG A 5 25.23 -7.65 -13.10
N ILE A 6 25.13 -8.45 -12.05
CA ILE A 6 25.62 -8.07 -10.72
C ILE A 6 27.14 -7.90 -10.76
N VAL A 7 27.63 -6.79 -10.24
CA VAL A 7 29.07 -6.48 -10.07
C VAL A 7 29.48 -6.54 -8.60
N LYS A 8 28.58 -6.14 -7.68
CA LYS A 8 28.85 -6.07 -6.25
C LYS A 8 27.59 -6.41 -5.45
N VAL A 9 27.76 -7.13 -4.34
CA VAL A 9 26.70 -7.41 -3.36
C VAL A 9 27.19 -6.96 -1.98
N SER A 10 26.42 -6.13 -1.29
CA SER A 10 26.71 -5.60 0.04
C SER A 10 25.45 -5.64 0.93
N GLY A 11 25.15 -6.83 1.45
CA GLY A 11 23.85 -7.12 2.10
C GLY A 11 22.68 -6.82 1.15
N PRO A 12 21.60 -6.11 1.55
CA PRO A 12 20.50 -5.70 0.68
C PRO A 12 20.87 -4.79 -0.51
N LEU A 13 22.07 -4.21 -0.57
CA LEU A 13 22.50 -3.38 -1.69
C LEU A 13 23.22 -4.23 -2.75
N VAL A 14 22.70 -4.24 -3.97
CA VAL A 14 23.28 -4.91 -5.14
C VAL A 14 23.60 -3.87 -6.21
N ILE A 15 24.79 -3.90 -6.79
CA ILE A 15 25.15 -3.03 -7.92
C ILE A 15 25.20 -3.87 -9.17
N ALA A 16 24.49 -3.44 -10.21
CA ALA A 16 24.48 -4.10 -11.52
C ALA A 16 24.98 -3.17 -12.62
N GLU A 17 25.72 -3.70 -13.58
CA GLU A 17 26.13 -3.04 -14.83
C GLU A 17 25.18 -3.43 -15.98
N ASN A 18 25.33 -2.77 -17.13
CA ASN A 18 24.48 -2.96 -18.32
C ASN A 18 23.01 -2.60 -18.03
N MET A 19 22.82 -1.48 -17.33
CA MET A 19 21.53 -0.97 -16.84
C MET A 19 21.25 0.46 -17.35
N GLY A 20 21.89 0.90 -18.43
CA GLY A 20 21.74 2.27 -18.97
C GLY A 20 20.31 2.68 -19.38
N GLU A 21 19.42 1.73 -19.69
CA GLU A 21 18.00 2.01 -19.97
C GLU A 21 17.13 2.10 -18.70
N ALA A 22 17.68 1.77 -17.54
CA ALA A 22 16.93 1.67 -16.31
C ALA A 22 16.65 3.04 -15.68
N ARG A 23 15.48 3.20 -15.08
CA ARG A 23 15.07 4.44 -14.44
C ARG A 23 15.15 4.31 -12.93
N MET A 24 15.32 5.44 -12.27
CA MET A 24 15.22 5.52 -10.81
C MET A 24 13.84 5.02 -10.37
N TYR A 25 13.82 4.20 -9.32
CA TYR A 25 12.66 3.53 -8.74
C TYR A 25 12.06 2.39 -9.57
N ASP A 26 12.65 2.00 -10.70
CA ASP A 26 12.20 0.82 -11.44
C ASP A 26 12.39 -0.45 -10.58
N MET A 27 11.40 -1.34 -10.65
CA MET A 27 11.51 -2.67 -10.05
C MET A 27 12.36 -3.58 -10.93
N VAL A 28 13.18 -4.40 -10.29
CA VAL A 28 14.06 -5.38 -10.93
C VAL A 28 13.86 -6.76 -10.32
N ARG A 29 14.13 -7.79 -11.13
CA ARG A 29 14.28 -9.18 -10.69
C ARG A 29 15.77 -9.51 -10.71
N VAL A 30 16.32 -9.77 -9.53
CA VAL A 30 17.75 -10.03 -9.31
C VAL A 30 17.98 -11.54 -9.23
N SER A 31 19.00 -12.04 -9.93
CA SER A 31 19.36 -13.46 -10.05
C SER A 31 18.35 -14.30 -10.85
N ASP A 32 18.74 -15.54 -11.14
CA ASP A 32 17.85 -16.59 -11.62
C ASP A 32 16.78 -16.94 -10.57
N ALA A 33 17.04 -16.63 -9.29
CA ALA A 33 16.05 -16.74 -8.22
C ALA A 33 14.91 -15.70 -8.31
N GLY A 34 15.05 -14.65 -9.14
CA GLY A 34 13.99 -13.68 -9.38
C GLY A 34 13.66 -12.81 -8.15
N LEU A 35 14.66 -12.51 -7.32
CA LEU A 35 14.49 -11.73 -6.10
C LEU A 35 14.02 -10.32 -6.44
N LEU A 36 13.03 -9.85 -5.70
CA LEU A 36 12.46 -8.53 -5.92
C LEU A 36 13.40 -7.43 -5.41
N GLY A 37 13.68 -6.43 -6.24
CA GLY A 37 14.42 -5.23 -5.82
C GLY A 37 13.95 -3.97 -6.54
N GLU A 38 14.42 -2.82 -6.07
CA GLU A 38 14.12 -1.50 -6.64
C GLU A 38 15.43 -0.74 -6.91
N ILE A 39 15.50 -0.06 -8.06
CA ILE A 39 16.64 0.80 -8.40
C ILE A 39 16.55 2.10 -7.59
N ILE A 40 17.58 2.40 -6.82
CA ILE A 40 17.63 3.59 -5.97
C ILE A 40 18.63 4.65 -6.48
N GLU A 41 19.59 4.25 -7.30
CA GLU A 41 20.55 5.15 -7.93
C GLU A 41 20.90 4.65 -9.33
N VAL A 42 21.06 5.57 -10.28
CA VAL A 42 21.50 5.27 -11.65
C VAL A 42 22.72 6.15 -11.95
N GLY A 43 23.84 5.51 -12.28
CA GLY A 43 25.12 6.16 -12.55
C GLY A 43 25.76 5.61 -13.83
N GLY A 44 25.61 6.34 -14.93
CA GLY A 44 26.12 5.90 -16.24
C GLY A 44 25.42 4.62 -16.68
N ASP A 45 26.18 3.52 -16.77
CA ASP A 45 25.66 2.19 -17.11
C ASP A 45 25.46 1.27 -15.89
N GLN A 46 25.69 1.81 -14.68
CA GLN A 46 25.50 1.09 -13.43
C GLN A 46 24.23 1.54 -12.71
N ALA A 47 23.57 0.60 -12.03
CA ALA A 47 22.44 0.86 -11.17
C ALA A 47 22.68 0.26 -9.77
N SER A 48 22.43 1.06 -8.74
CA SER A 48 22.36 0.60 -7.36
C SER A 48 20.93 0.12 -7.08
N ILE A 49 20.80 -1.13 -6.68
CA ILE A 49 19.55 -1.85 -6.48
C ILE A 49 19.41 -2.20 -5.00
N GLN A 50 18.28 -1.84 -4.42
CA GLN A 50 17.85 -2.26 -3.10
C GLN A 50 16.97 -3.51 -3.21
N VAL A 51 17.47 -4.63 -2.72
CA VAL A 51 16.74 -5.91 -2.75
C VAL A 51 15.80 -5.99 -1.54
N TYR A 52 14.54 -6.31 -1.79
CA TYR A 52 13.48 -6.46 -0.78
C TYR A 52 13.44 -7.86 -0.14
N GLU A 53 14.40 -8.70 -0.49
CA GLU A 53 14.56 -10.07 -0.02
C GLU A 53 15.98 -10.28 0.49
N GLU A 54 16.19 -11.38 1.20
CA GLU A 54 17.50 -11.74 1.72
C GLU A 54 18.47 -12.05 0.56
N THR A 55 19.67 -11.46 0.57
CA THR A 55 20.62 -11.52 -0.55
C THR A 55 21.75 -12.55 -0.34
N ALA A 56 21.77 -13.26 0.79
CA ALA A 56 22.85 -14.20 1.08
C ALA A 56 22.94 -15.34 0.05
N GLY A 57 24.07 -15.46 -0.65
CA GLY A 57 24.26 -16.45 -1.73
C GLY A 57 24.20 -15.85 -3.13
N LEU A 58 23.83 -14.58 -3.27
CA LEU A 58 24.03 -13.82 -4.52
C LEU A 58 25.52 -13.53 -4.73
N GLY A 59 25.97 -13.63 -5.97
CA GLY A 59 27.32 -13.31 -6.41
C GLY A 59 27.39 -12.45 -7.67
N PRO A 60 28.57 -11.86 -7.96
CA PRO A 60 28.79 -11.17 -9.23
C PRO A 60 28.62 -12.10 -10.44
N GLY A 61 28.09 -11.54 -11.53
CA GLY A 61 27.84 -12.22 -12.80
C GLY A 61 26.41 -12.74 -12.99
N GLU A 62 25.61 -12.79 -11.93
CA GLU A 62 24.20 -13.17 -12.01
C GLU A 62 23.35 -12.12 -12.75
N PRO A 63 22.28 -12.53 -13.45
CA PRO A 63 21.48 -11.63 -14.27
C PRO A 63 20.57 -10.73 -13.43
N VAL A 64 20.28 -9.54 -13.96
CA VAL A 64 19.28 -8.61 -13.43
C VAL A 64 18.34 -8.19 -14.54
N TYR A 65 17.04 -8.37 -14.32
CA TYR A 65 16.00 -8.05 -15.29
C TYR A 65 15.22 -6.82 -14.82
N ASN A 66 15.26 -5.74 -15.59
CA ASN A 66 14.42 -4.57 -15.33
C ASN A 66 12.98 -4.81 -15.80
N THR A 67 12.01 -4.54 -14.92
CA THR A 67 10.58 -4.60 -15.26
C THR A 67 10.09 -3.35 -16.00
N GLY A 68 10.85 -2.24 -15.91
CA GLY A 68 10.51 -0.95 -16.52
C GLY A 68 9.34 -0.22 -15.84
N MET A 69 8.90 -0.70 -14.67
CA MET A 69 7.83 -0.11 -13.89
C MET A 69 8.25 0.09 -12.44
N PRO A 70 7.84 1.18 -11.79
CA PRO A 70 8.11 1.39 -10.38
C PRO A 70 7.32 0.45 -9.47
N LEU A 71 7.71 0.37 -8.20
CA LEU A 71 6.97 -0.41 -7.18
C LEU A 71 5.50 0.04 -7.19
N SER A 72 4.62 -0.89 -7.55
CA SER A 72 3.22 -0.63 -7.77
C SER A 72 2.37 -1.66 -7.06
N VAL A 73 1.23 -1.22 -6.55
CA VAL A 73 0.24 -2.07 -5.90
C VAL A 73 -0.95 -2.32 -6.81
N GLU A 74 -1.50 -3.52 -6.69
CA GLU A 74 -2.76 -3.93 -7.32
C GLU A 74 -3.93 -3.48 -6.46
N LEU A 75 -4.85 -2.75 -7.06
CA LEU A 75 -6.00 -2.14 -6.39
C LEU A 75 -7.27 -2.64 -7.06
N GLY A 76 -8.09 -3.37 -6.32
CA GLY A 76 -9.36 -3.93 -6.80
C GLY A 76 -10.02 -4.83 -5.76
N PRO A 77 -11.12 -5.52 -6.11
CA PRO A 77 -11.80 -6.44 -5.20
C PRO A 77 -10.89 -7.59 -4.75
N GLY A 78 -10.90 -7.91 -3.46
CA GLY A 78 -10.04 -8.91 -2.81
C GLY A 78 -8.96 -8.32 -1.89
N LEU A 79 -8.96 -7.01 -1.67
CA LEU A 79 -8.04 -6.33 -0.76
C LEU A 79 -8.51 -6.37 0.70
N ILE A 80 -9.81 -6.27 0.93
CA ILE A 80 -10.38 -6.35 2.28
C ILE A 80 -10.25 -7.79 2.79
N GLU A 81 -10.03 -7.96 4.10
CA GLU A 81 -9.79 -9.25 4.77
C GLU A 81 -8.42 -9.90 4.43
N ALA A 82 -7.71 -9.37 3.43
CA ALA A 82 -6.41 -9.88 3.02
C ALA A 82 -5.27 -9.39 3.95
N ILE A 83 -4.23 -10.22 4.02
CA ILE A 83 -3.01 -9.95 4.78
C ILE A 83 -1.85 -9.98 3.80
N PHE A 84 -1.18 -8.86 3.68
CA PHE A 84 -0.07 -8.67 2.74
C PHE A 84 1.26 -8.56 3.46
N ASP A 85 2.34 -8.90 2.79
CA ASP A 85 3.68 -8.47 3.18
C ASP A 85 3.98 -7.03 2.73
N GLY A 86 5.21 -6.55 2.98
CA GLY A 86 5.61 -5.17 2.63
C GLY A 86 5.55 -4.82 1.13
N VAL A 87 5.53 -5.81 0.24
CA VAL A 87 5.49 -5.64 -1.22
C VAL A 87 4.17 -6.16 -1.83
N GLN A 88 3.13 -6.29 -1.00
CA GLN A 88 1.78 -6.70 -1.38
C GLN A 88 1.62 -8.17 -1.80
N ARG A 89 2.44 -9.09 -1.27
CA ARG A 89 2.22 -10.53 -1.46
C ARG A 89 1.28 -11.08 -0.38
N PRO A 90 0.18 -11.78 -0.74
CA PRO A 90 -0.74 -12.35 0.23
C PRO A 90 -0.07 -13.48 1.03
N LEU A 91 0.01 -13.33 2.35
CA LEU A 91 0.77 -14.25 3.22
C LEU A 91 0.17 -15.66 3.27
N ASP A 92 -1.13 -15.81 3.06
CA ASP A 92 -1.80 -17.11 3.01
C ASP A 92 -1.43 -17.90 1.75
N GLU A 93 -1.35 -17.25 0.59
CA GLU A 93 -0.88 -17.88 -0.66
C GLU A 93 0.62 -18.18 -0.61
N VAL A 94 1.42 -17.28 -0.03
CA VAL A 94 2.85 -17.55 0.23
C VAL A 94 2.97 -18.82 1.08
N TRP A 95 2.23 -18.90 2.19
CA TRP A 95 2.24 -20.06 3.07
C TRP A 95 1.82 -21.35 2.37
N ARG A 96 0.76 -21.31 1.53
CA ARG A 96 0.35 -22.49 0.73
C ARG A 96 1.44 -22.98 -0.24
N LYS A 97 2.27 -22.07 -0.76
CA LYS A 97 3.30 -22.39 -1.75
C LYS A 97 4.60 -22.89 -1.11
N VAL A 98 5.03 -22.31 0.01
CA VAL A 98 6.36 -22.58 0.60
C VAL A 98 6.35 -23.06 2.05
N GLY A 99 5.20 -23.10 2.71
CA GLY A 99 5.04 -23.56 4.08
C GLY A 99 5.37 -22.50 5.14
N ASP A 100 5.76 -22.96 6.33
CA ASP A 100 5.88 -22.13 7.55
C ASP A 100 7.01 -21.08 7.51
N TYR A 101 7.96 -21.24 6.59
CA TYR A 101 9.08 -20.32 6.42
C TYR A 101 9.02 -19.64 5.06
N ILE A 102 9.04 -18.31 5.06
CA ILE A 102 9.11 -17.52 3.83
C ILE A 102 10.48 -17.75 3.19
N THR A 103 10.48 -18.46 2.06
CA THR A 103 11.67 -18.63 1.21
C THR A 103 11.78 -17.47 0.22
N ARG A 104 12.90 -17.42 -0.50
CA ARG A 104 13.23 -16.31 -1.40
C ARG A 104 12.76 -16.60 -2.82
N GLY A 105 12.51 -15.55 -3.60
CA GLY A 105 12.06 -15.66 -4.98
C GLY A 105 10.62 -16.11 -5.12
N VAL A 106 9.83 -16.00 -4.04
CA VAL A 106 8.42 -16.40 -4.07
C VAL A 106 7.63 -15.32 -4.79
N ASP A 107 7.24 -15.67 -6.02
CA ASP A 107 6.34 -14.87 -6.82
C ASP A 107 4.90 -15.38 -6.65
N VAL A 108 4.04 -14.50 -6.15
CA VAL A 108 2.59 -14.71 -5.98
C VAL A 108 1.89 -13.42 -6.39
N GLU A 109 0.72 -13.57 -7.02
CA GLU A 109 -0.12 -12.45 -7.41
C GLU A 109 -0.75 -11.81 -6.17
N ALA A 110 -0.91 -10.48 -6.19
CA ALA A 110 -1.47 -9.75 -5.05
C ALA A 110 -2.97 -10.04 -4.86
N LEU A 111 -3.71 -10.13 -5.96
CA LEU A 111 -5.15 -10.43 -5.96
C LEU A 111 -5.44 -11.77 -6.62
N ASP A 112 -6.44 -12.48 -6.09
CA ASP A 112 -6.92 -13.74 -6.64
C ASP A 112 -7.49 -13.53 -8.06
N ARG A 113 -6.87 -14.20 -9.04
CA ARG A 113 -7.22 -14.13 -10.46
C ARG A 113 -8.40 -15.03 -10.84
N GLU A 114 -8.71 -16.03 -10.01
CA GLU A 114 -9.73 -17.04 -10.27
C GLU A 114 -11.06 -16.70 -9.58
N ARG A 115 -11.02 -15.96 -8.48
CA ARG A 115 -12.21 -15.52 -7.75
C ARG A 115 -13.10 -14.63 -8.62
N LYS A 116 -14.37 -15.02 -8.72
CA LYS A 116 -15.40 -14.29 -9.45
C LYS A 116 -16.20 -13.39 -8.52
N TRP A 117 -16.39 -12.16 -8.97
CA TRP A 117 -17.12 -11.10 -8.30
C TRP A 117 -18.37 -10.71 -9.08
N ASP A 118 -19.47 -10.43 -8.39
CA ASP A 118 -20.71 -9.96 -9.01
C ASP A 118 -20.62 -8.44 -9.24
N PHE A 119 -20.29 -8.06 -10.47
CA PHE A 119 -20.14 -6.68 -10.88
C PHE A 119 -21.48 -6.10 -11.36
N LYS A 120 -21.87 -4.99 -10.74
CA LYS A 120 -23.10 -4.26 -11.05
C LYS A 120 -22.75 -2.89 -11.65
N PRO A 121 -23.02 -2.66 -12.95
CA PRO A 121 -22.72 -1.38 -13.57
C PRO A 121 -23.59 -0.26 -12.99
N ARG A 122 -23.00 0.93 -12.83
CA ARG A 122 -23.73 2.17 -12.49
C ARG A 122 -23.87 3.11 -13.69
N VAL A 123 -23.01 2.97 -14.69
CA VAL A 123 -23.06 3.73 -15.95
C VAL A 123 -23.68 2.89 -17.07
N LYS A 124 -24.11 3.54 -18.15
CA LYS A 124 -24.68 2.89 -19.34
C LYS A 124 -23.79 3.09 -20.56
N GLU A 125 -23.98 2.24 -21.54
CA GLU A 125 -23.36 2.41 -22.87
C GLU A 125 -23.76 3.76 -23.46
N GLY A 126 -22.77 4.50 -23.95
CA GLY A 126 -22.93 5.85 -24.51
C GLY A 126 -22.69 6.98 -23.51
N ASP A 127 -22.61 6.70 -22.20
CA ASP A 127 -22.30 7.72 -21.19
C ASP A 127 -20.84 8.21 -21.33
N THR A 128 -20.62 9.49 -21.04
CA THR A 128 -19.27 10.06 -20.93
C THR A 128 -18.85 10.05 -19.48
N VAL A 129 -17.72 9.42 -19.19
CA VAL A 129 -17.14 9.31 -17.85
C VAL A 129 -15.80 10.05 -17.79
N VAL A 130 -15.49 10.63 -16.64
CA VAL A 130 -14.21 11.27 -16.36
C VAL A 130 -13.41 10.48 -15.33
N THR A 131 -12.15 10.87 -15.14
CA THR A 131 -11.29 10.30 -14.09
C THR A 131 -12.01 10.22 -12.74
N GLY A 132 -12.00 9.04 -12.12
CA GLY A 132 -12.59 8.82 -10.82
C GLY A 132 -14.11 8.57 -10.83
N ASP A 133 -14.79 8.66 -11.98
CA ASP A 133 -16.20 8.24 -12.03
C ASP A 133 -16.36 6.75 -11.73
N ILE A 134 -17.46 6.39 -11.07
CA ILE A 134 -17.75 5.01 -10.69
C ILE A 134 -18.39 4.29 -11.88
N LEU A 135 -17.68 3.34 -12.47
CA LEU A 135 -18.19 2.49 -13.56
C LEU A 135 -19.23 1.50 -13.03
N GLY A 136 -19.00 0.96 -11.85
CA GLY A 136 -19.89 0.00 -11.21
C GLY A 136 -19.42 -0.38 -9.81
N THR A 137 -20.14 -1.28 -9.17
CA THR A 137 -19.86 -1.73 -7.82
C THR A 137 -19.81 -3.24 -7.70
N VAL A 138 -19.02 -3.70 -6.74
CA VAL A 138 -18.87 -5.10 -6.34
C VAL A 138 -19.08 -5.16 -4.83
N GLN A 139 -19.91 -6.06 -4.34
CA GLN A 139 -20.00 -6.30 -2.92
C GLN A 139 -18.84 -7.20 -2.48
N GLU A 140 -17.81 -6.61 -1.86
CA GLU A 140 -16.59 -7.34 -1.48
C GLU A 140 -16.79 -8.11 -0.16
N THR A 141 -17.30 -7.41 0.84
CA THR A 141 -17.77 -7.99 2.11
C THR A 141 -19.19 -7.52 2.38
N ASN A 142 -19.89 -8.10 3.36
CA ASN A 142 -21.24 -7.63 3.72
C ASN A 142 -21.25 -6.14 4.15
N SER A 143 -20.12 -5.63 4.63
CA SER A 143 -19.99 -4.26 5.13
C SER A 143 -19.40 -3.27 4.12
N VAL A 144 -18.70 -3.75 3.09
CA VAL A 144 -17.95 -2.89 2.15
C VAL A 144 -18.42 -3.10 0.70
N GLU A 145 -18.97 -2.03 0.12
CA GLU A 145 -19.27 -1.93 -1.32
C GLU A 145 -18.03 -1.40 -2.05
N HIS A 146 -17.35 -2.27 -2.78
CA HIS A 146 -16.19 -1.88 -3.56
C HIS A 146 -16.62 -1.13 -4.83
N ARG A 147 -16.16 0.12 -5.00
CA ARG A 147 -16.53 0.98 -6.13
C ARG A 147 -15.42 0.95 -7.17
N ILE A 148 -15.73 0.44 -8.36
CA ILE A 148 -14.78 0.38 -9.48
C ILE A 148 -14.80 1.73 -10.19
N MET A 149 -13.66 2.43 -10.13
CA MET A 149 -13.51 3.80 -10.64
C MET A 149 -12.71 3.82 -11.94
N VAL A 150 -12.98 4.81 -12.79
CA VAL A 150 -12.13 5.12 -13.95
C VAL A 150 -10.72 5.51 -13.46
N PRO A 151 -9.66 4.83 -13.93
CA PRO A 151 -8.30 5.10 -13.46
C PRO A 151 -7.81 6.54 -13.75
N PRO A 152 -6.84 7.05 -12.95
CA PRO A 152 -6.35 8.42 -13.09
C PRO A 152 -5.67 8.81 -14.41
N HIS A 153 -5.23 7.84 -15.22
CA HIS A 153 -4.61 8.11 -16.51
C HIS A 153 -5.64 8.39 -17.62
N ILE A 154 -6.92 8.08 -17.41
CA ILE A 154 -8.00 8.33 -18.35
C ILE A 154 -8.72 9.61 -17.96
N LYS A 155 -8.47 10.72 -18.68
CA LYS A 155 -9.07 12.03 -18.39
C LYS A 155 -10.57 12.06 -18.63
N SER A 156 -10.98 11.59 -19.81
CA SER A 156 -12.36 11.52 -20.27
C SER A 156 -12.45 10.36 -21.25
N ALA A 157 -13.53 9.59 -21.17
CA ALA A 157 -13.81 8.51 -22.08
C ALA A 157 -15.31 8.31 -22.28
N LYS A 158 -15.69 7.80 -23.45
CA LYS A 158 -17.06 7.35 -23.71
C LYS A 158 -17.16 5.85 -23.48
N VAL A 159 -18.18 5.42 -22.75
CA VAL A 159 -18.44 4.00 -22.50
C VAL A 159 -19.00 3.37 -23.77
N LEU A 160 -18.26 2.44 -24.38
CA LEU A 160 -18.72 1.69 -25.56
C LEU A 160 -19.52 0.46 -25.16
N GLU A 161 -18.96 -0.33 -24.25
CA GLU A 161 -19.53 -1.59 -23.75
C GLU A 161 -19.30 -1.64 -22.24
N ILE A 162 -20.29 -2.14 -21.50
CA ILE A 162 -20.15 -2.40 -20.06
C ILE A 162 -20.72 -3.78 -19.70
N PHE A 163 -19.92 -4.56 -18.98
CA PHE A 163 -20.29 -5.89 -18.53
C PHE A 163 -21.19 -5.84 -17.29
N GLU A 164 -22.10 -6.80 -17.16
CA GLU A 164 -22.90 -7.02 -15.95
C GLU A 164 -22.87 -8.50 -15.58
N GLY A 165 -22.63 -8.80 -14.30
CA GLY A 165 -22.64 -10.16 -13.76
C GLY A 165 -21.29 -10.60 -13.21
N ARG A 166 -21.03 -11.92 -13.25
CA ARG A 166 -19.85 -12.51 -12.60
C ARG A 166 -18.60 -12.46 -13.48
N ALA A 167 -17.60 -11.71 -13.03
CA ALA A 167 -16.29 -11.58 -13.69
C ALA A 167 -15.16 -11.65 -12.66
N THR A 168 -13.97 -12.03 -13.10
CA THR A 168 -12.74 -11.99 -12.29
C THR A 168 -12.13 -10.59 -12.29
N VAL A 169 -11.10 -10.36 -11.47
CA VAL A 169 -10.43 -9.05 -11.40
C VAL A 169 -9.68 -8.67 -12.68
N VAL A 170 -9.38 -9.65 -13.55
CA VAL A 170 -8.66 -9.49 -14.82
C VAL A 170 -9.57 -9.48 -16.05
N ASP A 171 -10.83 -9.87 -15.91
CA ASP A 171 -11.78 -9.82 -17.01
C ASP A 171 -12.10 -8.36 -17.35
N THR A 172 -12.23 -8.08 -18.65
CA THR A 172 -12.60 -6.75 -19.15
C THR A 172 -14.06 -6.46 -18.78
N ILE A 173 -14.26 -5.46 -17.91
CA ILE A 173 -15.58 -5.02 -17.44
C ILE A 173 -16.15 -3.86 -18.24
N ALA A 174 -15.31 -3.06 -18.89
CA ALA A 174 -15.74 -1.94 -19.70
C ALA A 174 -14.76 -1.66 -20.83
N ARG A 175 -15.29 -1.22 -21.98
CA ARG A 175 -14.51 -0.65 -23.08
C ARG A 175 -14.74 0.84 -23.16
N LEU A 176 -13.66 1.59 -23.02
CA LEU A 176 -13.68 3.04 -22.92
C LEU A 176 -13.02 3.64 -24.15
N GLU A 177 -13.75 4.43 -24.93
CA GLU A 177 -13.20 5.20 -26.04
C GLU A 177 -12.58 6.49 -25.52
N THR A 178 -11.25 6.57 -25.54
CA THR A 178 -10.47 7.75 -25.16
C THR A 178 -9.99 8.51 -26.39
N GLU A 179 -9.45 9.72 -26.22
CA GLU A 179 -8.82 10.48 -27.32
C GLU A 179 -7.67 9.71 -28.01
N ASN A 180 -7.03 8.78 -27.30
CA ASN A 180 -5.89 8.00 -27.79
C ASN A 180 -6.29 6.60 -28.31
N GLY A 181 -7.58 6.30 -28.37
CA GLY A 181 -8.13 5.02 -28.81
C GLY A 181 -8.93 4.29 -27.73
N VAL A 182 -9.35 3.06 -28.04
CA VAL A 182 -10.16 2.23 -27.14
C VAL A 182 -9.26 1.55 -26.11
N VAL A 183 -9.60 1.72 -24.83
CA VAL A 183 -8.93 1.11 -23.69
C VAL A 183 -9.86 0.09 -23.04
N GLU A 184 -9.35 -1.10 -22.78
CA GLU A 184 -10.04 -2.13 -22.01
C GLU A 184 -9.80 -1.92 -20.52
N GLN A 185 -10.89 -1.81 -19.75
CA GLN A 185 -10.85 -1.59 -18.31
C GLN A 185 -11.21 -2.88 -17.58
N THR A 186 -10.37 -3.27 -16.64
CA THR A 186 -10.59 -4.36 -15.70
C THR A 186 -11.06 -3.84 -14.34
N MET A 187 -11.50 -4.73 -13.44
CA MET A 187 -11.81 -4.33 -12.05
C MET A 187 -10.57 -3.92 -11.26
N MET A 188 -9.41 -4.49 -11.62
CA MET A 188 -8.13 -4.14 -11.04
C MET A 188 -7.48 -2.96 -11.75
N GLN A 189 -6.80 -2.09 -10.99
CA GLN A 189 -5.84 -1.11 -11.49
C GLN A 189 -4.49 -1.27 -10.77
N LYS A 190 -3.39 -0.84 -11.41
CA LYS A 190 -2.07 -0.76 -10.77
C LYS A 190 -1.71 0.68 -10.47
N TRP A 191 -1.11 0.94 -9.31
CA TRP A 191 -0.70 2.29 -8.93
C TRP A 191 0.68 2.32 -8.26
N PRO A 192 1.58 3.23 -8.67
CA PRO A 192 2.89 3.36 -8.05
C PRO A 192 2.80 3.84 -6.60
N VAL A 193 3.40 3.12 -5.65
CA VAL A 193 3.20 3.37 -4.20
C VAL A 193 3.83 4.67 -3.72
N ARG A 194 4.86 5.15 -4.41
CA ARG A 194 5.59 6.39 -4.08
C ARG A 194 4.88 7.65 -4.58
N GLN A 195 3.87 7.53 -5.44
CA GLN A 195 3.07 8.67 -5.92
C GLN A 195 1.72 8.67 -5.20
N GLY A 196 1.40 9.78 -4.52
CA GLY A 196 0.08 9.95 -3.91
C GLY A 196 -1.02 9.93 -4.97
N ARG A 197 -2.13 9.26 -4.68
CA ARG A 197 -3.29 9.23 -5.59
C ARG A 197 -3.91 10.62 -5.69
N PRO A 198 -4.24 11.09 -6.92
CA PRO A 198 -4.67 12.45 -7.16
C PRO A 198 -6.09 12.70 -6.61
N TYR A 199 -6.34 13.93 -6.18
CA TYR A 199 -7.63 14.40 -5.66
C TYR A 199 -7.96 15.78 -6.23
N LYS A 200 -9.24 16.19 -6.16
CA LYS A 200 -9.71 17.47 -6.70
C LYS A 200 -9.30 18.64 -5.80
N GLN A 201 -9.55 18.50 -4.50
CA GLN A 201 -9.24 19.54 -3.51
C GLN A 201 -9.04 18.92 -2.12
N LYS A 202 -8.07 19.43 -1.35
CA LYS A 202 -7.88 19.09 0.08
C LYS A 202 -8.73 20.04 0.93
N LEU A 203 -9.55 19.48 1.80
CA LEU A 203 -10.44 20.20 2.71
C LEU A 203 -9.82 20.26 4.12
N GLY A 204 -10.23 21.26 4.90
CA GLY A 204 -9.89 21.30 6.33
C GLY A 204 -10.58 20.16 7.09
N PRO A 205 -9.88 19.50 8.04
CA PRO A 205 -10.44 18.40 8.81
C PRO A 205 -11.30 18.96 9.97
N TYR A 206 -12.55 19.32 9.67
CA TYR A 206 -13.50 19.91 10.65
C TYR A 206 -14.40 18.89 11.35
N VAL A 207 -14.44 17.65 10.85
CA VAL A 207 -15.31 16.59 11.40
C VAL A 207 -14.49 15.79 12.41
N PRO A 208 -14.89 15.70 13.69
CA PRO A 208 -14.16 14.91 14.67
C PRO A 208 -14.23 13.41 14.33
N LEU A 209 -13.11 12.71 14.50
CA LEU A 209 -13.08 11.25 14.49
C LEU A 209 -13.40 10.77 15.90
N ILE A 210 -14.53 10.08 16.05
CA ILE A 210 -14.91 9.49 17.33
C ILE A 210 -14.08 8.22 17.51
N THR A 211 -13.19 8.22 18.51
CA THR A 211 -12.30 7.09 18.81
C THR A 211 -12.87 6.14 19.87
N GLY A 212 -13.89 6.59 20.61
CA GLY A 212 -14.45 5.87 21.75
C GLY A 212 -13.58 5.95 23.01
N GLN A 213 -12.40 6.57 22.93
CA GLN A 213 -11.49 6.74 24.05
C GLN A 213 -11.69 8.12 24.66
N ARG A 214 -12.22 8.18 25.89
CA ARG A 214 -12.56 9.45 26.58
C ARG A 214 -11.44 10.50 26.54
N ILE A 215 -10.19 10.06 26.75
CA ILE A 215 -9.04 10.98 26.77
C ILE A 215 -8.72 11.56 25.39
N LEU A 216 -8.82 10.74 24.33
CA LEU A 216 -8.57 11.19 22.96
C LEU A 216 -9.73 12.08 22.51
N ASP A 217 -10.98 11.65 22.69
CA ASP A 217 -12.14 12.41 22.22
C ASP A 217 -12.33 13.75 22.97
N THR A 218 -11.85 13.88 24.21
CA THR A 218 -12.04 15.09 25.04
C THR A 218 -10.83 16.02 25.04
N LEU A 219 -9.61 15.51 25.27
CA LEU A 219 -8.41 16.34 25.47
C LEU A 219 -7.58 16.48 24.19
N PHE A 220 -7.50 15.43 23.38
CA PHE A 220 -6.65 15.38 22.20
C PHE A 220 -7.41 14.85 20.98
N PRO A 221 -8.52 15.51 20.57
CA PRO A 221 -9.37 15.01 19.51
C PRO A 221 -8.65 15.02 18.18
N VAL A 222 -8.81 13.94 17.42
CA VAL A 222 -8.36 13.84 16.04
C VAL A 222 -9.56 14.06 15.14
N ALA A 223 -9.40 14.80 14.06
CA ALA A 223 -10.46 14.96 13.06
C ALA A 223 -10.32 13.91 11.95
N LYS A 224 -11.43 13.55 11.28
CA LYS A 224 -11.43 12.69 10.10
C LYS A 224 -10.60 13.37 8.99
N GLY A 225 -9.58 12.68 8.52
CA GLY A 225 -8.59 13.25 7.60
C GLY A 225 -7.41 13.93 8.30
N GLY A 226 -7.36 13.88 9.64
CA GLY A 226 -6.26 14.43 10.43
C GLY A 226 -5.08 13.47 10.55
N THR A 227 -4.03 13.95 11.19
CA THR A 227 -2.83 13.18 11.50
C THR A 227 -2.62 13.16 13.01
N ALA A 228 -2.33 11.99 13.57
CA ALA A 228 -2.01 11.84 14.98
C ALA A 228 -0.70 11.06 15.15
N CYS A 229 0.04 11.38 16.19
CA CYS A 229 1.22 10.63 16.61
C CYS A 229 1.02 10.11 18.03
N ILE A 230 1.45 8.88 18.28
CA ILE A 230 1.47 8.26 19.61
C ILE A 230 2.93 7.96 19.95
N PRO A 231 3.69 8.96 20.43
CA PRO A 231 5.03 8.75 20.92
C PRO A 231 4.99 8.10 22.31
N GLY A 232 5.88 7.15 22.56
CA GLY A 232 6.00 6.56 23.89
C GLY A 232 7.14 5.55 24.00
N PRO A 233 7.63 5.27 25.22
CA PRO A 233 8.67 4.28 25.43
C PRO A 233 8.19 2.86 25.11
N PHE A 234 9.11 1.90 25.10
CA PHE A 234 8.74 0.50 24.93
C PHE A 234 7.82 0.02 26.08
N GLY A 235 6.78 -0.74 25.74
CA GLY A 235 5.82 -1.26 26.72
C GLY A 235 4.79 -0.24 27.27
N SER A 236 4.75 1.00 26.75
CA SER A 236 3.81 2.03 27.22
C SER A 236 2.36 1.86 26.74
N GLY A 237 2.02 0.76 26.06
CA GLY A 237 0.68 0.51 25.53
C GLY A 237 0.37 1.22 24.19
N LYS A 238 1.38 1.51 23.36
CA LYS A 238 1.18 2.11 22.01
C LYS A 238 0.31 1.23 21.12
N THR A 239 0.69 -0.04 20.97
CA THR A 239 -0.03 -1.05 20.19
C THR A 239 -1.45 -1.26 20.70
N VAL A 240 -1.64 -1.33 22.03
CA VAL A 240 -2.98 -1.40 22.65
C VAL A 240 -3.82 -0.19 22.28
N THR A 241 -3.26 1.02 22.33
CA THR A 241 -3.98 2.24 21.95
C THR A 241 -4.37 2.22 20.46
N GLN A 242 -3.48 1.77 19.58
CA GLN A 242 -3.80 1.62 18.16
C GLN A 242 -4.84 0.53 17.90
N HIS A 243 -4.83 -0.59 18.63
CA HIS A 243 -5.86 -1.63 18.53
C HIS A 243 -7.23 -1.05 18.93
N GLN A 244 -7.29 -0.26 20.01
CA GLN A 244 -8.54 0.40 20.40
C GLN A 244 -9.02 1.38 19.33
N LEU A 245 -8.12 2.12 18.68
CA LEU A 245 -8.47 2.98 17.56
C LEU A 245 -8.98 2.17 16.37
N ALA A 246 -8.33 1.07 15.99
CA ALA A 246 -8.78 0.21 14.91
C ALA A 246 -10.16 -0.40 15.17
N LYS A 247 -10.45 -0.75 16.45
CA LYS A 247 -11.71 -1.34 16.87
C LYS A 247 -12.86 -0.34 16.90
N TRP A 248 -12.65 0.83 17.52
CA TRP A 248 -13.72 1.75 17.90
C TRP A 248 -13.81 3.03 17.06
N ALA A 249 -12.82 3.32 16.22
CA ALA A 249 -12.85 4.53 15.40
C ALA A 249 -14.06 4.52 14.46
N ASP A 250 -14.72 5.67 14.36
CA ASP A 250 -15.83 5.93 13.44
C ASP A 250 -15.36 6.04 11.97
N VAL A 251 -14.90 4.93 11.41
CA VAL A 251 -14.42 4.81 10.02
C VAL A 251 -15.03 3.58 9.34
N GLU A 252 -15.16 3.63 8.02
CA GLU A 252 -15.66 2.51 7.24
C GLU A 252 -14.56 1.47 6.97
N ILE A 253 -13.29 1.90 6.83
CA ILE A 253 -12.17 1.00 6.49
C ILE A 253 -10.97 1.28 7.40
N VAL A 254 -10.30 0.20 7.79
CA VAL A 254 -9.06 0.25 8.60
C VAL A 254 -7.92 -0.35 7.80
N VAL A 255 -6.79 0.34 7.73
CA VAL A 255 -5.55 -0.19 7.15
C VAL A 255 -4.50 -0.21 8.25
N TYR A 256 -4.05 -1.40 8.62
CA TYR A 256 -3.08 -1.57 9.70
C TYR A 256 -1.75 -2.04 9.13
N ILE A 257 -0.69 -1.29 9.39
CA ILE A 257 0.67 -1.55 8.92
C ILE A 257 1.56 -1.89 10.11
N GLY A 258 1.90 -3.18 10.23
CA GLY A 258 2.91 -3.68 11.14
C GLY A 258 4.30 -3.58 10.51
N CYS A 259 4.95 -2.43 10.68
CA CYS A 259 6.30 -2.14 10.22
C CYS A 259 7.35 -2.39 11.31
N GLY A 260 8.09 -3.50 11.16
CA GLY A 260 9.24 -3.85 11.99
C GLY A 260 8.88 -4.28 13.42
N GLU A 261 7.62 -4.65 13.67
CA GLU A 261 7.13 -5.11 14.97
C GLU A 261 7.31 -6.62 15.17
N ARG A 262 6.91 -7.13 16.33
CA ARG A 262 7.05 -8.55 16.66
C ARG A 262 5.99 -9.38 15.92
N GLY A 263 6.37 -10.54 15.41
CA GLY A 263 5.42 -11.45 14.73
C GLY A 263 4.24 -11.86 15.63
N ASN A 264 4.47 -11.94 16.95
CA ASN A 264 3.40 -12.23 17.91
C ASN A 264 2.33 -11.13 17.94
N GLU A 265 2.71 -9.85 17.87
CA GLU A 265 1.75 -8.73 17.89
C GLU A 265 0.87 -8.76 16.64
N MET A 266 1.45 -9.08 15.48
CA MET A 266 0.69 -9.28 14.25
C MET A 266 -0.21 -10.51 14.32
N THR A 267 0.24 -11.59 14.96
CA THR A 267 -0.57 -12.80 15.14
C THR A 267 -1.74 -12.55 16.09
N ASP A 268 -1.53 -11.78 17.15
CA ASP A 268 -2.58 -11.39 18.08
C ASP A 268 -3.68 -10.58 17.37
N VAL A 269 -3.31 -9.66 16.48
CA VAL A 269 -4.28 -8.94 15.62
C VAL A 269 -5.11 -9.92 14.78
N LEU A 270 -4.47 -10.92 14.19
CA LEU A 270 -5.14 -11.92 13.35
C LEU A 270 -6.08 -12.84 14.13
N MET A 271 -5.77 -13.13 15.39
CA MET A 271 -6.64 -13.93 16.26
C MET A 271 -7.80 -13.10 16.83
N GLU A 272 -7.55 -11.85 17.23
CA GLU A 272 -8.57 -11.01 17.85
C GLU A 272 -9.57 -10.40 16.85
N PHE A 273 -9.11 -9.94 15.68
CA PHE A 273 -9.96 -9.16 14.77
C PHE A 273 -11.14 -9.94 14.18
N PRO A 274 -11.04 -11.26 13.92
CA PRO A 274 -12.19 -12.08 13.53
C PRO A 274 -13.21 -12.31 14.65
N GLU A 275 -12.78 -12.32 15.92
CA GLU A 275 -13.68 -12.53 17.08
C GLU A 275 -14.44 -11.26 17.48
N LEU A 276 -13.91 -10.11 17.10
CA LEU A 276 -14.47 -8.81 17.46
C LEU A 276 -15.49 -8.35 16.42
N LEU A 277 -16.74 -8.24 16.86
CA LEU A 277 -17.83 -7.73 16.05
C LEU A 277 -17.87 -6.21 16.09
N ASP A 278 -18.03 -5.59 14.93
CA ASP A 278 -18.28 -4.16 14.81
C ASP A 278 -19.68 -3.83 15.36
N PRO A 279 -19.81 -2.92 16.34
CA PRO A 279 -21.11 -2.53 16.90
C PRO A 279 -22.12 -2.01 15.88
N LYS A 280 -21.67 -1.52 14.72
CA LYS A 280 -22.53 -0.94 13.67
C LYS A 280 -23.01 -1.95 12.65
N THR A 281 -22.15 -2.89 12.28
CA THR A 281 -22.42 -3.84 11.18
C THR A 281 -22.70 -5.25 11.67
N ASP A 282 -22.42 -5.54 12.95
CA ASP A 282 -22.49 -6.88 13.57
C ASP A 282 -21.64 -7.92 12.83
N GLU A 283 -20.64 -7.45 12.09
CA GLU A 283 -19.72 -8.26 11.29
C GLU A 283 -18.32 -8.20 11.92
N PRO A 284 -17.48 -9.24 11.72
CA PRO A 284 -16.11 -9.24 12.19
C PRO A 284 -15.32 -8.02 11.70
N LEU A 285 -14.49 -7.44 12.56
CA LEU A 285 -13.65 -6.29 12.25
C LEU A 285 -12.72 -6.55 11.04
N MET A 286 -12.33 -7.81 10.86
CA MET A 286 -11.53 -8.26 9.71
C MET A 286 -12.20 -7.94 8.36
N LYS A 287 -13.54 -7.95 8.27
CA LYS A 287 -14.30 -7.67 7.03
C LYS A 287 -14.31 -6.21 6.60
N ARG A 288 -13.63 -5.32 7.32
CA ARG A 288 -13.36 -3.93 6.93
C ARG A 288 -11.90 -3.53 7.07
N THR A 289 -11.01 -4.51 7.30
CA THR A 289 -9.61 -4.28 7.61
C THR A 289 -8.71 -4.84 6.50
N VAL A 290 -7.66 -4.10 6.15
CA VAL A 290 -6.52 -4.59 5.38
C VAL A 290 -5.30 -4.60 6.29
N LEU A 291 -4.60 -5.73 6.33
CA LEU A 291 -3.41 -5.88 7.17
C LEU A 291 -2.16 -5.98 6.29
N ILE A 292 -1.14 -5.20 6.64
CA ILE A 292 0.17 -5.27 6.01
C ILE A 292 1.18 -5.59 7.11
N ALA A 293 1.86 -6.72 6.97
CA ALA A 293 2.78 -7.23 7.96
C ALA A 293 4.20 -7.31 7.37
N ASN A 294 5.10 -6.52 7.93
CA ASN A 294 6.53 -6.66 7.69
C ASN A 294 7.24 -6.74 9.05
N THR A 295 7.41 -7.96 9.56
CA THR A 295 7.95 -8.20 10.90
C THR A 295 9.42 -7.78 11.03
N SER A 296 9.90 -7.65 12.27
CA SER A 296 11.29 -7.26 12.58
C SER A 296 12.37 -8.13 11.91
N ASN A 297 12.10 -9.42 11.70
CA ASN A 297 12.99 -10.38 11.04
C ASN A 297 12.82 -10.45 9.51
N MET A 298 11.87 -9.71 8.93
CA MET A 298 11.75 -9.55 7.48
C MET A 298 12.74 -8.49 6.96
N PRO A 299 13.04 -8.49 5.65
CA PRO A 299 14.01 -7.58 5.04
C PRO A 299 13.76 -6.11 5.41
N VAL A 300 14.84 -5.41 5.78
CA VAL A 300 14.78 -4.02 6.25
C VAL A 300 14.22 -3.09 5.19
N ALA A 301 14.60 -3.31 3.92
CA ALA A 301 14.10 -2.59 2.77
C ALA A 301 12.57 -2.67 2.62
N ALA A 302 11.97 -3.82 2.93
CA ALA A 302 10.53 -4.03 2.81
C ALA A 302 9.73 -3.26 3.88
N ARG A 303 10.37 -2.75 4.94
CA ARG A 303 9.73 -1.86 5.92
C ARG A 303 9.27 -0.56 5.27
N GLU A 304 10.13 0.08 4.47
CA GLU A 304 9.76 1.28 3.72
C GLU A 304 8.62 0.99 2.73
N ALA A 305 8.74 -0.11 1.98
CA ALA A 305 7.70 -0.54 1.04
C ALA A 305 6.34 -0.73 1.74
N SER A 306 6.30 -1.34 2.93
CA SER A 306 5.06 -1.58 3.69
C SER A 306 4.28 -0.30 4.00
N ILE A 307 4.99 0.77 4.36
CA ILE A 307 4.40 2.08 4.67
C ILE A 307 3.77 2.69 3.43
N TYR A 308 4.48 2.69 2.30
CA TYR A 308 3.99 3.23 1.03
C TYR A 308 2.86 2.39 0.42
N THR A 309 2.93 1.06 0.53
CA THR A 309 1.88 0.13 0.12
C THR A 309 0.60 0.41 0.88
N GLY A 310 0.66 0.51 2.21
CA GLY A 310 -0.53 0.72 3.03
C GLY A 310 -1.17 2.08 2.85
N ILE A 311 -0.40 3.15 2.73
CA ILE A 311 -0.99 4.47 2.46
C ILE A 311 -1.62 4.55 1.07
N THR A 312 -1.07 3.83 0.08
CA THR A 312 -1.65 3.80 -1.27
C THR A 312 -2.97 3.03 -1.32
N ILE A 313 -3.07 1.92 -0.59
CA ILE A 313 -4.34 1.18 -0.41
C ILE A 313 -5.34 2.06 0.35
N ALA A 314 -4.91 2.78 1.38
CA ALA A 314 -5.79 3.66 2.14
C ALA A 314 -6.29 4.85 1.31
N GLU A 315 -5.44 5.44 0.46
CA GLU A 315 -5.84 6.46 -0.51
C GLU A 315 -6.82 5.92 -1.56
N TYR A 316 -6.66 4.67 -1.99
CA TYR A 316 -7.59 4.06 -2.95
C TYR A 316 -9.00 3.95 -2.38
N PHE A 317 -9.13 3.50 -1.14
CA PHE A 317 -10.42 3.47 -0.45
C PHE A 317 -10.96 4.88 -0.12
N ARG A 318 -10.08 5.84 0.22
CA ARG A 318 -10.44 7.25 0.34
C ARG A 318 -11.05 7.77 -0.98
N ASP A 319 -10.44 7.46 -2.12
CA ASP A 319 -10.91 7.91 -3.44
C ASP A 319 -12.29 7.35 -3.80
N MET A 320 -12.71 6.23 -3.21
CA MET A 320 -14.09 5.72 -3.32
C MET A 320 -15.11 6.54 -2.49
N GLY A 321 -14.65 7.49 -1.67
CA GLY A 321 -15.49 8.28 -0.76
C GLY A 321 -15.66 7.65 0.64
N TYR A 322 -14.74 6.79 1.07
CA TYR A 322 -14.73 6.24 2.43
C TYR A 322 -13.91 7.10 3.40
N SER A 323 -14.26 7.05 4.69
CA SER A 323 -13.39 7.42 5.78
C SER A 323 -12.53 6.22 6.15
N VAL A 324 -11.22 6.40 6.03
CA VAL A 324 -10.20 5.38 6.25
C VAL A 324 -9.32 5.80 7.42
N ALA A 325 -9.04 4.86 8.33
CA ALA A 325 -8.01 5.02 9.35
C ALA A 325 -6.80 4.16 9.01
N LEU A 326 -5.62 4.77 8.93
CA LEU A 326 -4.35 4.07 8.74
C LEU A 326 -3.56 4.09 10.05
N MET A 327 -3.19 2.91 10.53
CA MET A 327 -2.32 2.73 11.70
C MET A 327 -0.95 2.26 11.22
N ALA A 328 0.10 2.98 11.62
CA ALA A 328 1.47 2.59 11.34
C ALA A 328 2.19 2.28 12.67
N ASP A 329 2.42 0.98 12.93
CA ASP A 329 3.16 0.47 14.08
C ASP A 329 4.44 -0.23 13.58
N SER A 330 5.64 0.35 13.64
CA SER A 330 5.94 1.72 14.07
C SER A 330 6.74 2.49 13.01
N THR A 331 6.49 3.81 12.96
CA THR A 331 7.19 4.70 12.02
C THR A 331 8.67 4.89 12.39
N SER A 332 9.06 4.60 13.63
CA SER A 332 10.47 4.56 14.06
C SER A 332 11.25 3.45 13.37
N ARG A 333 10.68 2.25 13.20
CA ARG A 333 11.36 1.15 12.50
C ARG A 333 11.53 1.41 11.01
N TRP A 334 10.63 2.19 10.43
CA TRP A 334 10.80 2.73 9.08
C TRP A 334 11.95 3.75 9.02
N ALA A 335 12.04 4.69 9.96
CA ALA A 335 13.16 5.63 10.02
C ALA A 335 14.52 4.94 10.22
N GLU A 336 14.57 3.89 11.04
CA GLU A 336 15.77 3.05 11.18
C GLU A 336 16.14 2.34 9.87
N ALA A 337 15.16 1.88 9.09
CA ALA A 337 15.41 1.29 7.78
C ALA A 337 16.04 2.31 6.83
N LEU A 338 15.52 3.54 6.80
CA LEU A 338 16.12 4.63 6.01
C LEU A 338 17.55 4.95 6.45
N ARG A 339 17.84 4.93 7.76
CA ARG A 339 19.20 5.07 8.29
C ARG A 339 20.13 3.96 7.81
N GLU A 340 19.68 2.71 7.84
CA GLU A 340 20.49 1.58 7.37
C GLU A 340 20.78 1.65 5.87
N ILE A 341 19.77 2.02 5.07
CA ILE A 341 19.92 2.18 3.60
C ILE A 341 20.90 3.30 3.29
N SER A 342 20.73 4.47 3.91
CA SER A 342 21.61 5.64 3.74
C SER A 342 23.06 5.32 4.11
N GLY A 343 23.28 4.59 5.22
CA GLY A 343 24.61 4.14 5.61
C GLY A 343 25.27 3.17 4.62
N ARG A 344 24.49 2.33 3.93
CA ARG A 344 24.99 1.41 2.88
C ARG A 344 25.31 2.11 1.57
N LEU A 345 24.61 3.21 1.28
CA LEU A 345 24.89 4.10 0.16
C LEU A 345 26.09 5.03 0.41
N GLU A 346 26.69 4.97 1.60
CA GLU A 346 27.80 5.85 2.01
C GLU A 346 27.41 7.35 1.95
N GLU A 347 26.12 7.65 2.12
CA GLU A 347 25.64 9.02 2.22
C GLU A 347 26.13 9.66 3.52
N MET A 348 26.29 10.99 3.49
CA MET A 348 26.65 11.73 4.71
C MET A 348 25.49 11.67 5.72
N PRO A 349 25.72 11.13 6.92
CA PRO A 349 24.67 11.06 7.93
C PRO A 349 24.35 12.45 8.48
N GLY A 350 23.06 12.66 8.77
CA GLY A 350 22.56 13.77 9.56
C GLY A 350 22.60 13.49 11.06
N GLU A 351 21.63 14.04 11.79
CA GLU A 351 21.51 13.81 13.24
C GLU A 351 21.25 12.33 13.56
N GLU A 352 21.92 11.83 14.61
CA GLU A 352 21.79 10.43 15.09
C GLU A 352 21.99 9.34 14.03
N GLY A 353 22.67 9.68 12.93
CA GLY A 353 22.93 8.80 11.81
C GLY A 353 21.82 8.74 10.75
N TYR A 354 20.68 9.41 10.94
CA TYR A 354 19.59 9.42 9.96
C TYR A 354 19.97 10.19 8.69
N PRO A 355 19.38 9.85 7.52
CA PRO A 355 19.59 10.62 6.31
C PRO A 355 19.05 12.04 6.43
N ALA A 356 19.68 12.99 5.73
CA ALA A 356 19.22 14.38 5.70
C ALA A 356 17.78 14.54 5.17
N TYR A 357 17.28 13.58 4.39
CA TYR A 357 15.93 13.57 3.83
C TYR A 357 14.87 12.92 4.73
N LEU A 358 15.18 12.51 5.97
CA LEU A 358 14.19 11.91 6.87
C LEU A 358 12.99 12.83 7.09
N GLY A 359 13.24 14.12 7.35
CA GLY A 359 12.19 15.10 7.60
C GLY A 359 11.24 15.28 6.41
N SER A 360 11.78 15.35 5.19
CA SER A 360 10.96 15.46 3.98
C SER A 360 10.16 14.19 3.71
N ARG A 361 10.74 13.00 3.89
CA ARG A 361 10.03 11.72 3.72
C ARG A 361 8.86 11.56 4.69
N VAL A 362 9.06 11.92 5.96
CA VAL A 362 8.01 11.89 6.97
C VAL A 362 6.92 12.90 6.64
N ALA A 363 7.29 14.12 6.23
CA ALA A 363 6.32 15.14 5.80
C ALA A 363 5.50 14.69 4.59
N GLU A 364 6.14 14.13 3.56
CA GLU A 364 5.47 13.56 2.38
C GLU A 364 4.45 12.48 2.78
N PHE A 365 4.81 11.60 3.72
CA PHE A 365 3.91 10.55 4.21
C PHE A 365 2.69 11.12 4.94
N TYR A 366 2.88 12.04 5.89
CA TYR A 366 1.76 12.61 6.64
C TYR A 366 0.91 13.58 5.80
N GLU A 367 1.47 14.26 4.79
CA GLU A 367 0.71 15.15 3.90
C GLU A 367 -0.21 14.41 2.92
N ARG A 368 0.03 13.11 2.68
CA ARG A 368 -0.91 12.24 1.95
C ARG A 368 -2.21 12.01 2.72
N ALA A 369 -2.19 12.15 4.05
CA ALA A 369 -3.39 12.18 4.87
C ALA A 369 -4.20 13.46 4.62
N GLY A 370 -5.50 13.38 4.81
CA GLY A 370 -6.37 14.51 4.55
C GLY A 370 -7.81 14.12 4.32
N ARG A 371 -8.71 15.08 4.53
CA ARG A 371 -10.05 15.05 3.94
C ARG A 371 -9.95 15.66 2.55
N THR A 372 -10.46 14.97 1.54
CA THR A 372 -10.33 15.41 0.15
C THR A 372 -11.65 15.23 -0.58
N VAL A 373 -11.95 16.17 -1.48
CA VAL A 373 -12.93 15.94 -2.55
C VAL A 373 -12.26 15.03 -3.57
N CYS A 374 -12.83 13.86 -3.79
CA CYS A 374 -12.28 12.86 -4.70
C CYS A 374 -12.43 13.32 -6.15
N LEU A 375 -11.68 12.67 -7.05
CA LEU A 375 -11.90 12.83 -8.48
C LEU A 375 -13.21 12.14 -8.88
N GLY A 376 -13.91 12.72 -9.85
CA GLY A 376 -15.21 12.27 -10.32
C GLY A 376 -16.19 13.43 -10.46
N SER A 377 -17.29 13.16 -11.16
CA SER A 377 -18.42 14.06 -11.37
C SER A 377 -19.33 14.17 -10.13
N ASP A 378 -19.23 13.24 -9.19
CA ASP A 378 -20.08 13.12 -8.00
C ASP A 378 -19.62 13.96 -6.80
N GLU A 379 -18.49 14.67 -6.91
CA GLU A 379 -17.90 15.52 -5.85
C GLU A 379 -17.86 14.86 -4.47
N ARG A 380 -17.62 13.55 -4.42
CA ARG A 380 -17.66 12.77 -3.17
C ARG A 380 -16.51 13.14 -2.22
N ASP A 381 -16.82 13.17 -0.94
CA ASP A 381 -15.85 13.39 0.12
C ASP A 381 -15.24 12.06 0.58
N GLY A 382 -13.90 12.01 0.64
CA GLY A 382 -13.15 10.94 1.29
C GLY A 382 -12.29 11.50 2.41
N ALA A 383 -11.98 10.68 3.42
CA ALA A 383 -11.09 11.10 4.51
C ALA A 383 -10.08 10.01 4.83
N LEU A 384 -8.79 10.36 4.89
CA LEU A 384 -7.72 9.47 5.32
C LEU A 384 -7.10 10.01 6.60
N THR A 385 -7.36 9.34 7.71
CA THR A 385 -6.76 9.67 9.01
C THR A 385 -5.54 8.78 9.23
N VAL A 386 -4.36 9.38 9.48
CA VAL A 386 -3.12 8.62 9.72
C VAL A 386 -2.72 8.71 11.19
N VAL A 387 -2.48 7.56 11.80
CA VAL A 387 -2.01 7.43 13.20
C VAL A 387 -0.69 6.67 13.22
N GLY A 388 0.39 7.37 13.54
CA GLY A 388 1.73 6.77 13.64
C GLY A 388 2.17 6.53 15.08
N ALA A 389 2.64 5.32 15.40
CA ALA A 389 3.38 5.08 16.63
C ALA A 389 4.86 5.48 16.44
N VAL A 390 5.41 6.15 17.45
CA VAL A 390 6.82 6.53 17.51
C VAL A 390 7.43 5.93 18.78
N SER A 391 8.52 5.17 18.60
CA SER A 391 9.32 4.54 19.63
C SER A 391 10.68 5.23 19.70
N PRO A 392 10.82 6.35 20.43
CA PRO A 392 12.13 6.96 20.65
C PRO A 392 13.04 5.99 21.45
N PRO A 393 14.36 6.00 21.18
CA PRO A 393 15.34 5.10 21.80
C PRO A 393 15.54 5.31 23.31
#